data_AF-A0A353INP1-F1
#
_entry.id   AF-A0A353INP1-F1
#
_cell.length_a   1.000
_cell.length_b   1.000
_cell.length_c   1.000
_cell.angle_alpha   90.00
_cell.angle_beta   90.00
_cell.angle_gamma   90.00
#
_symmetry.space_group_name_H-M   'P 1'
#
loop_
_entity.id
_entity.type
_entity.pdbx_description
1 polymer ?
#
loop_
_entity_poly.entity_id
_entity_poly.type
_entity_poly.pdbx_seq_one_letter_code
_entity_poly.pdbx_strand_id
1 'polypeptide(L)'
;MVLVDLTTGALIAEPDAAATVLEPSADHDMLESAAGGNAGPIAIMFPSFADGRGFSLARILRDRLGFTGEIRAVGSLIPDQSQFLLRSGFDTAEIADPRAAESWNASLAHIRRSYQPSARNPVPLRWNASAKAAAELDRALAATDDLVERIKLIADCIDGRIAFSTSLGLEDQVILRAIAKSGVTKAGAEVDVFTLDTGRLFPEVLETVELSELRYRTRIRLVVPDAREVEELVTRDGVYGFRQSVDNRKSCCEVRKVRPLNRALQGAQGWITGLRRDQSQARADVPMAEWDEARGLIKVSPLADWSDEQVNSYIEANSVV
;
A
#
# COMPACT_ATOMS: atom_id res chain seq x y z
N MET A 1 27.09 -19.80 17.73
CA MET A 1 26.31 -19.47 16.52
C MET A 1 25.29 -18.44 16.92
N VAL A 2 25.15 -17.39 16.16
CA VAL A 2 24.20 -16.29 16.41
C VAL A 2 23.35 -16.12 15.17
N LEU A 3 22.14 -15.58 15.31
CA LEU A 3 21.36 -15.22 14.13
C LEU A 3 21.53 -13.74 13.83
N VAL A 4 21.45 -13.42 12.53
CA VAL A 4 21.19 -12.08 12.06
C VAL A 4 19.72 -12.00 11.66
N ASP A 5 18.98 -11.04 12.22
CA ASP A 5 17.66 -10.65 11.71
C ASP A 5 17.84 -9.95 10.36
N LEU A 6 17.28 -10.53 9.29
CA LEU A 6 17.47 -10.04 7.93
C LEU A 6 16.72 -8.73 7.64
N THR A 7 15.77 -8.34 8.50
CA THR A 7 15.02 -7.08 8.41
C THR A 7 15.77 -5.93 9.05
N THR A 8 16.33 -6.17 10.24
CA THR A 8 16.92 -5.12 11.10
C THR A 8 18.44 -5.13 11.08
N GLY A 9 19.07 -6.24 10.68
CA GLY A 9 20.51 -6.46 10.82
C GLY A 9 20.97 -6.71 12.25
N ALA A 10 20.05 -6.88 13.20
CA ALA A 10 20.38 -7.10 14.60
C ALA A 10 20.86 -8.54 14.84
N LEU A 11 21.79 -8.69 15.77
CA LEU A 11 22.21 -10.00 16.27
C LEU A 11 21.22 -10.53 17.31
N ILE A 12 20.83 -11.79 17.16
CA ILE A 12 20.05 -12.55 18.14
C ILE A 12 21.00 -13.53 18.81
N ALA A 13 21.32 -13.25 20.08
CA ALA A 13 22.33 -14.01 20.84
C ALA A 13 21.82 -15.36 21.36
N GLU A 14 20.52 -15.46 21.65
CA GLU A 14 19.87 -16.67 22.19
C GLU A 14 18.62 -17.02 21.37
N PRO A 15 18.77 -17.61 20.18
CA PRO A 15 17.64 -17.94 19.33
C PRO A 15 16.91 -19.21 19.78
N ASP A 16 15.59 -19.23 19.60
CA ASP A 16 14.78 -20.45 19.78
C ASP A 16 15.28 -21.56 18.84
N ALA A 17 15.19 -22.81 19.31
CA ALA A 17 15.48 -23.96 18.47
C ALA A 17 14.49 -24.05 17.30
N ALA A 18 14.97 -24.43 16.12
CA ALA A 18 14.09 -24.67 14.98
C ALA A 18 13.19 -25.88 15.28
N ALA A 19 11.88 -25.71 15.08
CA ALA A 19 10.92 -26.78 15.25
C ALA A 19 11.02 -27.83 14.12
N THR A 20 11.39 -27.38 12.92
CA THR A 20 11.55 -28.24 11.75
C THR A 20 12.80 -27.83 10.98
N VAL A 21 13.55 -28.80 10.47
CA VAL A 21 14.70 -28.58 9.57
C VAL A 21 14.37 -29.20 8.21
N LEU A 22 14.45 -28.39 7.15
CA LEU A 22 14.21 -28.80 5.77
C LEU A 22 15.52 -28.88 5.00
N GLU A 23 15.77 -30.04 4.41
CA GLU A 23 16.86 -30.27 3.48
C GLU A 23 16.54 -29.68 2.09
N PRO A 24 17.55 -29.34 1.26
CA PRO A 24 17.33 -28.79 -0.09
C PRO A 24 16.54 -29.70 -1.03
N SER A 25 16.46 -30.99 -0.72
CA SER A 25 15.70 -31.99 -1.46
C SER A 25 14.29 -32.24 -0.90
N ALA A 26 13.83 -31.44 0.06
CA ALA A 26 12.48 -31.55 0.61
C ALA A 26 11.43 -31.43 -0.50
N ASP A 27 10.48 -32.36 -0.50
CA ASP A 27 9.37 -32.39 -1.45
C ASP A 27 8.18 -31.57 -0.95
N HIS A 28 7.08 -31.61 -1.72
CA HIS A 28 5.89 -30.84 -1.41
C HIS A 28 5.21 -31.26 -0.11
N ASP A 29 5.12 -32.57 0.15
CA ASP A 29 4.46 -33.12 1.34
C ASP A 29 5.23 -32.74 2.61
N MET A 30 6.57 -32.76 2.55
CA MET A 30 7.42 -32.28 3.64
C MET A 30 7.20 -30.78 3.91
N LEU A 31 7.02 -29.96 2.88
CA LEU A 31 6.76 -28.52 3.04
C LEU A 31 5.38 -28.26 3.66
N GLU A 32 4.33 -28.98 3.23
CA GLU A 32 2.99 -28.87 3.80
C GLU A 32 2.97 -29.30 5.26
N SER A 33 3.62 -30.43 5.58
CA SER A 33 3.74 -30.90 6.96
C SER A 33 4.50 -29.90 7.84
N ALA A 34 5.57 -29.29 7.31
CA ALA A 34 6.33 -28.28 8.04
C ALA A 34 5.50 -27.02 8.31
N ALA A 35 4.72 -26.58 7.31
CA ALA A 35 3.86 -25.40 7.43
C ALA A 35 2.65 -25.60 8.36
N GLY A 36 2.10 -26.83 8.43
CA GLY A 36 0.95 -27.18 9.28
C GLY A 36 1.27 -27.56 10.72
N GLY A 37 2.55 -27.73 11.08
CA GLY A 37 3.00 -28.46 12.26
C GLY A 37 3.22 -27.71 13.59
N ASN A 38 2.65 -26.52 13.82
CA ASN A 38 2.86 -25.59 14.96
C ASN A 38 3.94 -24.49 14.78
N ALA A 39 3.73 -23.41 15.53
CA ALA A 39 4.27 -22.04 15.45
C ALA A 39 5.77 -21.83 15.71
N GLY A 40 6.63 -22.84 15.52
CA GLY A 40 8.08 -22.72 15.71
C GLY A 40 8.84 -22.35 14.43
N PRO A 41 10.13 -21.96 14.53
CA PRO A 41 10.93 -21.61 13.37
C PRO A 41 11.19 -22.81 12.46
N ILE A 42 11.07 -22.63 11.14
CA ILE A 42 11.48 -23.60 10.12
C ILE A 42 12.88 -23.24 9.65
N ALA A 43 13.87 -24.10 9.92
CA ALA A 43 15.21 -23.95 9.36
C ALA A 43 15.29 -24.59 7.97
N ILE A 44 15.87 -23.90 6.99
CA ILE A 44 16.16 -24.44 5.66
C ILE A 44 17.68 -24.50 5.50
N MET A 45 18.18 -25.70 5.20
CA MET A 45 19.61 -25.99 5.09
C MET A 45 20.18 -25.54 3.75
N PHE A 46 21.34 -24.89 3.78
CA PHE A 46 22.17 -24.57 2.63
C PHE A 46 23.49 -25.34 2.74
N PRO A 47 23.66 -26.48 2.04
CA PRO A 47 24.90 -27.28 2.12
C PRO A 47 26.12 -26.52 1.63
N SER A 48 25.93 -25.66 0.62
CA SER A 48 26.96 -24.83 -0.01
C SER A 48 26.37 -23.49 -0.42
N PHE A 49 27.20 -22.44 -0.45
CA PHE A 49 26.78 -21.11 -0.91
C PHE A 49 26.30 -21.10 -2.37
N ALA A 50 26.68 -22.11 -3.18
CA ALA A 50 26.24 -22.25 -4.56
C ALA A 50 24.87 -22.94 -4.71
N ASP A 51 24.28 -23.46 -3.64
CA ASP A 51 23.00 -24.14 -3.67
C ASP A 51 21.83 -23.15 -3.54
N GLY A 52 21.05 -23.01 -4.61
CA GLY A 52 19.91 -22.10 -4.66
C GLY A 52 18.57 -22.70 -4.21
N ARG A 53 18.48 -24.00 -3.95
CA ARG A 53 17.18 -24.69 -3.74
C ARG A 53 16.44 -24.18 -2.51
N GLY A 54 17.17 -23.82 -1.45
CA GLY A 54 16.59 -23.26 -0.22
C GLY A 54 15.75 -22.01 -0.47
N PHE A 55 16.12 -21.16 -1.44
CA PHE A 55 15.33 -20.00 -1.83
C PHE A 55 13.96 -20.39 -2.40
N SER A 56 13.91 -21.43 -3.23
CA SER A 56 12.65 -21.94 -3.80
C SER A 56 11.74 -22.52 -2.72
N LEU A 57 12.28 -23.26 -1.76
CA LEU A 57 11.52 -23.81 -0.63
C LEU A 57 10.87 -22.69 0.20
N ALA A 58 11.65 -21.65 0.54
CA ALA A 58 11.13 -20.48 1.27
C ALA A 58 9.99 -19.77 0.51
N ARG A 59 10.12 -19.62 -0.81
CA ARG A 59 9.06 -19.04 -1.64
C ARG A 59 7.80 -19.90 -1.65
N ILE A 60 7.92 -21.22 -1.72
CA ILE A 60 6.75 -22.11 -1.67
C ILE A 60 6.05 -21.99 -0.31
N LEU A 61 6.80 -21.99 0.79
CA LEU A 61 6.27 -21.82 2.14
C LEU A 61 5.50 -20.49 2.27
N ARG A 62 6.07 -19.38 1.81
CA ARG A 62 5.42 -18.06 1.90
C ARG A 62 4.28 -17.87 0.91
N ASP A 63 4.54 -18.10 -0.38
CA ASP A 63 3.65 -17.67 -1.46
C ASP A 63 2.52 -18.67 -1.71
N ARG A 64 2.78 -19.97 -1.56
CA ARG A 64 1.78 -21.02 -1.86
C ARG A 64 1.12 -21.58 -0.61
N LEU A 65 1.89 -21.83 0.43
CA LEU A 65 1.40 -22.45 1.66
C LEU A 65 1.01 -21.42 2.74
N GLY A 66 1.29 -20.13 2.52
CA GLY A 66 0.88 -19.05 3.42
C GLY A 66 1.51 -19.12 4.82
N PHE A 67 2.66 -19.78 4.97
CA PHE A 67 3.34 -19.89 6.25
C PHE A 67 3.79 -18.50 6.74
N THR A 68 3.40 -18.14 7.96
CA THR A 68 3.68 -16.82 8.56
C THR A 68 4.76 -16.84 9.64
N GLY A 69 5.16 -18.02 10.13
CA GLY A 69 6.21 -18.17 11.15
C GLY A 69 7.62 -17.81 10.65
N GLU A 70 8.61 -17.92 11.55
CA GLU A 70 10.02 -17.68 11.23
C GLU A 70 10.54 -18.76 10.26
N ILE A 71 11.19 -18.33 9.17
CA ILE A 71 12.00 -19.15 8.28
C ILE A 71 13.45 -18.74 8.47
N ARG A 72 14.27 -19.67 8.95
CA ARG A 72 15.69 -19.48 9.27
C ARG A 72 16.56 -20.11 8.20
N ALA A 73 17.52 -19.36 7.68
CA ALA A 73 18.55 -19.91 6.80
C ALA A 73 19.69 -20.47 7.66
N VAL A 74 20.07 -21.74 7.43
CA VAL A 74 21.17 -22.38 8.16
C VAL A 74 22.17 -23.02 7.20
N GLY A 75 23.43 -23.17 7.63
CA GLY A 75 24.49 -23.81 6.86
C GLY A 75 25.50 -22.84 6.23
N SER A 76 25.98 -23.17 5.03
CA SER A 76 27.08 -22.50 4.35
C SER A 76 26.64 -21.21 3.65
N LEU A 77 26.29 -20.19 4.44
CA LEU A 77 25.80 -18.89 3.97
C LEU A 77 26.91 -17.84 3.89
N ILE A 78 26.76 -16.90 2.95
CA ILE A 78 27.65 -15.73 2.81
C ILE A 78 26.86 -14.41 2.87
N PRO A 79 27.48 -13.29 3.31
CA PRO A 79 26.81 -11.99 3.41
C PRO A 79 26.08 -11.55 2.13
N ASP A 80 26.66 -11.82 0.96
CA ASP A 80 26.11 -11.46 -0.35
C ASP A 80 24.75 -12.11 -0.64
N GLN A 81 24.40 -13.18 0.07
CA GLN A 81 23.10 -13.86 -0.05
C GLN A 81 22.00 -13.21 0.79
N SER A 82 22.34 -12.31 1.72
CA SER A 82 21.43 -11.70 2.69
C SER A 82 20.17 -11.10 2.05
N GLN A 83 20.33 -10.33 0.97
CA GLN A 83 19.22 -9.75 0.23
C GLN A 83 18.35 -10.80 -0.48
N PHE A 84 18.96 -11.85 -1.02
CA PHE A 84 18.22 -12.94 -1.68
C PHE A 84 17.42 -13.77 -0.66
N LEU A 85 17.99 -14.01 0.52
CA LEU A 85 17.33 -14.67 1.64
C LEU A 85 16.11 -13.87 2.08
N LEU A 86 16.32 -12.59 2.42
CA LEU A 86 15.26 -11.67 2.80
C LEU A 86 14.13 -11.67 1.76
N ARG A 87 14.48 -11.53 0.47
CA ARG A 87 13.49 -11.44 -0.62
C ARG A 87 12.73 -12.75 -0.83
N SER A 88 13.38 -13.89 -0.64
CA SER A 88 12.77 -15.22 -0.82
C SER A 88 11.86 -15.62 0.34
N GLY A 89 11.88 -14.87 1.46
CA GLY A 89 10.95 -15.08 2.57
C GLY A 89 11.58 -15.45 3.91
N PHE A 90 12.91 -15.45 4.00
CA PHE A 90 13.63 -15.72 5.25
C PHE A 90 13.55 -14.54 6.22
N ASP A 91 13.53 -14.84 7.52
CA ASP A 91 13.50 -13.87 8.60
C ASP A 91 14.87 -13.72 9.26
N THR A 92 15.55 -14.84 9.46
CA THR A 92 16.84 -14.90 10.15
C THR A 92 17.82 -15.75 9.35
N ALA A 93 19.11 -15.45 9.51
CA ALA A 93 20.20 -16.27 8.98
C ALA A 93 21.18 -16.62 10.09
N GLU A 94 21.55 -17.89 10.18
CA GLU A 94 22.58 -18.34 11.09
C GLU A 94 23.96 -17.95 10.56
N ILE A 95 24.76 -17.31 11.41
CA ILE A 95 26.14 -16.98 11.11
C ILE A 95 27.08 -17.66 12.12
N ALA A 96 28.16 -18.22 11.58
CA ALA A 96 29.15 -18.94 12.38
C ALA A 96 29.99 -17.99 13.26
N ASP A 97 30.41 -16.84 12.70
CA ASP A 97 31.21 -15.82 13.38
C ASP A 97 30.39 -14.53 13.60
N PRO A 98 30.09 -14.15 14.85
CA PRO A 98 29.40 -12.89 15.16
C PRO A 98 30.08 -11.63 14.58
N ARG A 99 31.39 -11.67 14.32
CA ARG A 99 32.12 -10.55 13.70
C ARG A 99 31.70 -10.32 12.25
N ALA A 100 31.14 -11.33 11.59
CA ALA A 100 30.59 -11.19 10.24
C ALA A 100 29.31 -10.34 10.19
N ALA A 101 28.67 -10.06 11.33
CA ALA A 101 27.42 -9.29 11.39
C ALA A 101 27.53 -7.93 10.70
N GLU A 102 28.68 -7.25 10.82
CA GLU A 102 28.90 -5.96 10.16
C GLU A 102 28.89 -6.09 8.63
N SER A 103 29.46 -7.17 8.09
CA SER A 103 29.45 -7.46 6.64
C SER A 103 28.05 -7.85 6.14
N TRP A 104 27.30 -8.62 6.93
CA TRP A 104 25.89 -8.92 6.65
C TRP A 104 25.04 -7.64 6.63
N ASN A 105 25.24 -6.75 7.59
CA ASN A 105 24.55 -5.46 7.65
C ASN A 105 24.92 -4.55 6.49
N ALA A 106 26.19 -4.51 6.11
CA ALA A 106 26.65 -3.77 4.93
C ALA A 106 26.01 -4.32 3.64
N SER A 107 25.93 -5.63 3.48
CA SER A 107 25.33 -6.27 2.30
C SER A 107 23.81 -6.04 2.22
N LEU A 108 23.11 -6.15 3.36
CA LEU A 108 21.70 -5.77 3.48
C LEU A 108 21.47 -4.29 3.13
N ALA A 109 22.43 -3.41 3.40
CA ALA A 109 22.32 -1.99 3.08
C ALA A 109 22.64 -1.64 1.61
N HIS A 110 23.37 -2.50 0.88
CA HIS A 110 23.94 -2.16 -0.42
C HIS A 110 22.93 -2.17 -1.59
N ILE A 111 22.01 -3.14 -1.63
CA ILE A 111 21.01 -3.27 -2.70
C ILE A 111 19.61 -3.10 -2.12
N ARG A 112 19.13 -1.86 -2.11
CA ARG A 112 17.80 -1.51 -1.58
C ARG A 112 16.70 -1.49 -2.63
N ARG A 113 17.07 -1.53 -3.91
CA ARG A 113 16.14 -1.44 -5.05
C ARG A 113 16.12 -2.76 -5.80
N SER A 114 14.94 -3.28 -6.06
CA SER A 114 14.73 -4.53 -6.79
C SER A 114 13.63 -4.34 -7.81
N TYR A 115 13.87 -4.78 -9.03
CA TYR A 115 12.90 -4.69 -10.14
C TYR A 115 11.75 -5.70 -10.02
N GLN A 116 11.90 -6.75 -9.21
CA GLN A 116 10.99 -7.91 -9.20
C GLN A 116 10.28 -8.09 -7.86
N PRO A 117 8.99 -8.50 -7.88
CA PRO A 117 8.26 -8.86 -6.65
C PRO A 117 8.93 -10.03 -5.90
N SER A 118 8.80 -10.03 -4.58
CA SER A 118 9.38 -11.04 -3.69
C SER A 118 8.36 -11.54 -2.65
N ALA A 119 8.66 -12.61 -1.91
CA ALA A 119 7.68 -13.18 -0.96
C ALA A 119 7.35 -12.19 0.17
N ARG A 120 8.36 -11.45 0.63
CA ARG A 120 8.20 -10.29 1.51
C ARG A 120 7.80 -9.00 0.80
N ASN A 121 7.72 -9.01 -0.54
CA ASN A 121 7.40 -7.83 -1.33
C ASN A 121 6.63 -8.17 -2.62
N PRO A 122 5.42 -8.73 -2.55
CA PRO A 122 4.66 -9.14 -3.73
C PRO A 122 4.05 -7.95 -4.53
N VAL A 123 4.83 -6.85 -4.72
CA VAL A 123 4.58 -5.54 -5.39
C VAL A 123 4.16 -4.39 -4.40
N PRO A 124 4.76 -3.16 -4.41
CA PRO A 124 6.09 -2.85 -3.88
C PRO A 124 6.15 -1.71 -2.82
N LEU A 125 7.19 -1.75 -1.97
CA LEU A 125 7.82 -0.65 -1.21
C LEU A 125 7.05 -0.05 -0.01
N ARG A 126 7.13 -0.70 1.16
CA ARG A 126 7.12 0.01 2.44
C ARG A 126 8.52 0.57 2.70
N TRP A 127 8.82 1.80 2.25
CA TRP A 127 9.79 2.69 2.95
C TRP A 127 9.88 4.17 2.49
N ASN A 128 8.87 4.76 1.83
CA ASN A 128 8.84 6.23 1.64
C ASN A 128 7.69 6.91 2.39
N ALA A 129 6.57 6.24 2.63
CA ALA A 129 5.44 6.85 3.31
C ALA A 129 5.75 7.00 4.82
N SER A 130 5.98 8.24 5.28
CA SER A 130 6.31 8.57 6.68
C SER A 130 5.89 10.01 7.01
N ALA A 131 5.85 10.34 8.30
CA ALA A 131 5.62 11.72 8.74
C ALA A 131 6.64 12.72 8.17
N LYS A 132 7.92 12.32 8.08
CA LYS A 132 8.97 13.15 7.49
C LYS A 132 8.76 13.38 6.00
N ALA A 133 8.49 12.31 5.26
CA ALA A 133 8.24 12.40 3.82
C ALA A 133 6.96 13.19 3.50
N ALA A 134 5.91 13.05 4.31
CA ALA A 134 4.70 13.86 4.19
C ALA A 134 5.01 15.36 4.38
N ALA A 135 5.79 15.72 5.38
CA ALA A 135 6.19 17.12 5.62
C ALA A 135 7.12 17.68 4.52
N GLU A 136 7.96 16.84 3.91
CA GLU A 136 8.79 17.24 2.77
C GLU A 136 7.95 17.44 1.50
N LEU A 137 7.03 16.52 1.23
CA LEU A 137 6.08 16.63 0.12
C LEU A 137 5.17 17.85 0.28
N ASP A 138 4.66 18.11 1.49
CA ASP A 138 3.81 19.28 1.77
C ASP A 138 4.49 20.60 1.37
N ARG A 139 5.77 20.77 1.77
CA ARG A 139 6.57 21.93 1.36
C ARG A 139 6.82 21.99 -0.14
N ALA A 140 7.06 20.85 -0.79
CA ALA A 140 7.28 20.79 -2.23
C ALA A 140 6.02 21.16 -3.02
N LEU A 141 4.85 20.70 -2.58
CA LEU A 141 3.56 21.02 -3.22
C LEU A 141 3.20 22.50 -3.05
N ALA A 142 3.49 23.08 -1.88
CA ALA A 142 3.27 24.50 -1.62
C ALA A 142 4.20 25.42 -2.43
N ALA A 143 5.28 24.90 -3.02
CA ALA A 143 6.24 25.69 -3.81
C ALA A 143 5.84 25.87 -5.28
N THR A 144 4.72 25.28 -5.72
CA THR A 144 4.21 25.40 -7.09
C THR A 144 2.70 25.63 -7.09
N ASP A 145 2.23 26.51 -7.96
CA ASP A 145 0.79 26.76 -8.18
C ASP A 145 0.21 25.89 -9.31
N ASP A 146 1.07 25.21 -10.10
CA ASP A 146 0.63 24.35 -11.18
C ASP A 146 0.19 22.97 -10.65
N LEU A 147 -1.12 22.73 -10.71
CA LEU A 147 -1.71 21.46 -10.29
C LEU A 147 -1.16 20.25 -11.04
N VAL A 148 -0.82 20.37 -12.34
CA VAL A 148 -0.26 19.25 -13.10
C VAL A 148 1.13 18.90 -12.57
N GLU A 149 1.94 19.91 -12.25
CA GLU A 149 3.25 19.69 -11.60
C GLU A 149 3.10 19.15 -10.19
N ARG A 150 2.10 19.59 -9.41
CA ARG A 150 1.76 18.97 -8.11
C ARG A 150 1.49 17.48 -8.26
N ILE A 151 0.69 17.06 -9.26
CA ILE A 151 0.43 15.64 -9.49
C ILE A 151 1.71 14.86 -9.85
N LYS A 152 2.59 15.42 -10.68
CA LYS A 152 3.88 14.78 -11.01
C LYS A 152 4.76 14.64 -9.77
N LEU A 153 4.88 15.69 -8.96
CA LEU A 153 5.62 15.66 -7.70
C LEU A 153 5.09 14.58 -6.74
N ILE A 154 3.77 14.44 -6.63
CA ILE A 154 3.16 13.38 -5.82
C ILE A 154 3.58 12.00 -6.33
N ALA A 155 3.52 11.79 -7.64
CA ALA A 155 3.90 10.53 -8.28
C ALA A 155 5.41 10.22 -8.14
N ASP A 156 6.27 11.24 -8.20
CA ASP A 156 7.72 11.09 -8.08
C ASP A 156 8.18 10.86 -6.63
N CYS A 157 7.46 11.43 -5.65
CA CYS A 157 7.81 11.31 -4.23
C CYS A 157 7.22 10.07 -3.55
N ILE A 158 6.08 9.57 -4.03
CA ILE A 158 5.40 8.40 -3.45
C ILE A 158 5.68 7.18 -4.31
N ASP A 159 6.59 6.34 -3.83
CA ASP A 159 6.82 5.02 -4.41
C ASP A 159 5.60 4.11 -4.16
N GLY A 160 5.20 3.32 -5.16
CA GLY A 160 4.13 2.33 -5.05
C GLY A 160 2.75 2.86 -5.48
N ARG A 161 1.68 2.19 -5.04
CA ARG A 161 0.31 2.53 -5.47
C ARG A 161 -0.15 3.83 -4.81
N ILE A 162 -0.60 4.78 -5.63
CA ILE A 162 -1.25 6.01 -5.17
C ILE A 162 -2.74 5.88 -5.47
N ALA A 163 -3.58 5.95 -4.45
CA ALA A 163 -5.02 5.85 -4.61
C ALA A 163 -5.62 7.26 -4.70
N PHE A 164 -6.44 7.53 -5.71
CA PHE A 164 -7.24 8.75 -5.79
C PHE A 164 -8.71 8.40 -5.59
N SER A 165 -9.26 8.81 -4.45
CA SER A 165 -10.69 8.65 -4.18
C SER A 165 -11.46 9.87 -4.69
N THR A 166 -12.34 9.67 -5.67
CA THR A 166 -13.18 10.74 -6.22
C THR A 166 -14.63 10.55 -5.82
N SER A 167 -15.25 11.64 -5.35
CA SER A 167 -16.69 11.78 -5.20
C SER A 167 -17.37 12.38 -6.44
N LEU A 168 -16.58 12.68 -7.48
CA LEU A 168 -16.96 13.34 -8.73
C LEU A 168 -17.50 14.78 -8.54
N GLY A 169 -17.25 15.39 -7.38
CA GLY A 169 -17.42 16.82 -7.20
C GLY A 169 -16.43 17.63 -8.05
N LEU A 170 -16.65 18.95 -8.11
CA LEU A 170 -15.87 19.88 -8.94
C LEU A 170 -14.37 19.76 -8.69
N GLU A 171 -13.95 19.73 -7.42
CA GLU A 171 -12.55 19.56 -7.02
C GLU A 171 -11.95 18.25 -7.53
N ASP A 172 -12.69 17.16 -7.39
CA ASP A 172 -12.20 15.85 -7.77
C ASP A 172 -12.12 15.72 -9.30
N GLN A 173 -13.01 16.37 -10.05
CA GLN A 173 -12.93 16.44 -11.52
C GLN A 173 -11.74 17.29 -11.98
N VAL A 174 -11.44 18.39 -11.28
CA VAL A 174 -10.22 19.18 -11.51
C VAL A 174 -8.96 18.34 -11.26
N ILE A 175 -8.90 17.58 -10.17
CA ILE A 175 -7.78 16.67 -9.89
C ILE A 175 -7.71 15.56 -10.94
N LEU A 176 -8.83 14.93 -11.31
CA LEU A 176 -8.87 13.89 -12.33
C LEU A 176 -8.34 14.39 -13.68
N ARG A 177 -8.75 15.61 -14.07
CA ARG A 177 -8.24 16.29 -15.27
C ARG A 177 -6.73 16.47 -15.20
N ALA A 178 -6.20 16.92 -14.06
CA ALA A 178 -4.78 17.12 -13.86
C ALA A 178 -4.00 15.80 -13.89
N ILE A 179 -4.52 14.73 -13.27
CA ILE A 179 -3.96 13.38 -13.35
C ILE A 179 -3.88 12.93 -14.81
N ALA A 180 -4.98 13.06 -15.57
CA ALA A 180 -5.00 12.68 -16.98
C ALA A 180 -4.02 13.48 -17.84
N LYS A 181 -3.82 14.77 -17.53
CA LYS A 181 -2.90 15.67 -18.25
C LYS A 181 -1.43 15.47 -17.87
N SER A 182 -1.15 15.07 -16.64
CA SER A 182 0.21 14.90 -16.11
C SER A 182 1.00 13.79 -16.79
N GLY A 183 0.32 12.77 -17.33
CA GLY A 183 0.96 11.62 -17.97
C GLY A 183 1.55 10.60 -16.99
N VAL A 184 1.41 10.79 -15.67
CA VAL A 184 1.87 9.83 -14.65
C VAL A 184 1.23 8.45 -14.85
N THR A 185 -0.01 8.43 -15.32
CA THR A 185 -0.77 7.23 -15.71
C THR A 185 -0.25 6.51 -16.97
N LYS A 186 0.84 6.97 -17.60
CA LYS A 186 1.43 6.35 -18.81
C LYS A 186 2.90 5.93 -18.66
N ALA A 187 3.53 6.20 -17.52
CA ALA A 187 4.91 5.81 -17.28
C ALA A 187 5.16 5.56 -15.78
N GLY A 188 4.92 4.33 -15.32
CA GLY A 188 5.51 3.82 -14.08
C GLY A 188 4.92 4.27 -12.74
N ALA A 189 3.93 5.17 -12.70
CA ALA A 189 3.20 5.52 -11.48
C ALA A 189 1.69 5.30 -11.67
N GLU A 190 1.18 4.15 -11.23
CA GLU A 190 -0.25 3.83 -11.30
C GLU A 190 -1.02 4.60 -10.22
N VAL A 191 -1.56 5.76 -10.59
CA VAL A 191 -2.63 6.39 -9.81
C VAL A 191 -3.92 5.60 -10.02
N ASP A 192 -4.30 4.83 -9.00
CA ASP A 192 -5.54 4.06 -8.94
C ASP A 192 -6.72 4.98 -8.61
N VAL A 193 -7.45 5.38 -9.65
CA VAL A 193 -8.63 6.25 -9.52
C VAL A 193 -9.85 5.39 -9.21
N PHE A 194 -10.55 5.71 -8.12
CA PHE A 194 -11.76 4.98 -7.73
C PHE A 194 -12.81 5.89 -7.11
N THR A 195 -14.07 5.44 -7.18
CA THR A 195 -15.19 6.04 -6.45
C THR A 195 -15.93 4.99 -5.64
N LEU A 196 -16.61 5.43 -4.58
CA LEU A 196 -17.39 4.55 -3.71
C LEU A 196 -18.83 4.50 -4.20
N ASP A 197 -19.19 3.44 -4.91
CA ASP A 197 -20.59 3.20 -5.24
C ASP A 197 -21.30 2.63 -4.02
N THR A 198 -21.92 3.54 -3.28
CA THR A 198 -22.69 3.20 -2.08
C THR A 198 -23.97 2.40 -2.39
N GLY A 199 -24.32 2.21 -3.67
CA GLY A 199 -25.60 1.66 -4.13
C GLY A 199 -26.77 2.62 -3.94
N ARG A 200 -26.50 3.87 -3.58
CA ARG A 200 -27.48 4.93 -3.26
C ARG A 200 -27.09 6.29 -3.84
N LEU A 201 -26.18 6.28 -4.81
CA LEU A 201 -25.77 7.48 -5.53
C LEU A 201 -26.90 7.99 -6.43
N PHE A 202 -26.86 9.27 -6.75
CA PHE A 202 -27.70 9.84 -7.81
C PHE A 202 -27.27 9.28 -9.17
N PRO A 203 -28.20 8.97 -10.09
CA PRO A 203 -27.87 8.51 -11.44
C PRO A 203 -26.86 9.42 -12.16
N GLU A 204 -27.00 10.74 -11.97
CA GLU A 204 -26.14 11.78 -12.54
C GLU A 204 -24.66 11.57 -12.15
N VAL A 205 -24.38 11.03 -10.96
CA VAL A 205 -23.02 10.71 -10.53
C VAL A 205 -22.43 9.59 -11.39
N LEU A 206 -23.21 8.56 -11.72
CA LEU A 206 -22.75 7.47 -12.58
C LEU A 206 -22.59 7.92 -14.04
N GLU A 207 -23.45 8.83 -14.51
CA GLU A 207 -23.29 9.48 -15.82
C GLU A 207 -21.99 10.31 -15.85
N THR A 208 -21.66 11.04 -14.78
CA THR A 208 -20.38 11.74 -14.67
C THR A 208 -19.20 10.77 -14.74
N VAL A 209 -19.27 9.58 -14.12
CA VAL A 209 -18.21 8.55 -14.28
C VAL A 209 -17.97 8.26 -15.75
N GLU A 210 -19.03 7.90 -16.49
CA GLU A 210 -18.94 7.56 -17.91
C GLU A 210 -18.34 8.71 -18.73
N LEU A 211 -18.83 9.93 -18.53
CA LEU A 211 -18.34 11.12 -19.23
C LEU A 211 -16.85 11.40 -18.92
N SER A 212 -16.45 11.31 -17.65
CA SER A 212 -15.06 11.50 -17.23
C SER A 212 -14.14 10.44 -17.83
N GLU A 213 -14.54 9.16 -17.84
CA GLU A 213 -13.75 8.08 -18.44
C GLU A 213 -13.57 8.29 -19.96
N LEU A 214 -14.64 8.65 -20.67
CA LEU A 214 -14.61 8.94 -22.11
C LEU A 214 -13.70 10.13 -22.43
N ARG A 215 -13.80 11.20 -21.64
CA ARG A 215 -13.03 12.43 -21.85
C ARG A 215 -11.56 12.26 -21.55
N TYR A 216 -11.24 11.65 -20.40
CA TYR A 216 -9.89 11.62 -19.86
C TYR A 216 -9.13 10.36 -20.22
N ARG A 217 -9.81 9.32 -20.71
CA ARG A 217 -9.24 7.99 -21.00
C ARG A 217 -8.56 7.37 -19.77
N THR A 218 -9.10 7.68 -18.60
CA THR A 218 -8.69 7.14 -17.31
C THR A 218 -9.86 6.35 -16.75
N ARG A 219 -9.65 5.07 -16.41
CA ARG A 219 -10.69 4.26 -15.78
C ARG A 219 -10.89 4.67 -14.33
N ILE A 220 -12.14 4.74 -13.89
CA ILE A 220 -12.57 5.00 -12.53
C ILE A 220 -13.15 3.69 -11.98
N ARG A 221 -12.42 3.04 -11.09
CA ARG A 221 -12.85 1.79 -10.48
C ARG A 221 -14.02 2.04 -9.52
N LEU A 222 -15.13 1.33 -9.70
CA LEU A 222 -16.26 1.36 -8.77
C LEU A 222 -15.98 0.42 -7.59
N VAL A 223 -16.01 0.96 -6.37
CA VAL A 223 -15.84 0.18 -5.15
C VAL A 223 -17.17 0.10 -4.44
N VAL A 224 -17.76 -1.09 -4.47
CA VAL A 224 -19.09 -1.39 -3.91
C VAL A 224 -19.00 -1.94 -2.48
N PRO A 225 -20.03 -1.77 -1.63
CA PRO A 225 -20.07 -2.43 -0.33
C PRO A 225 -20.21 -3.94 -0.42
N ASP A 226 -19.85 -4.63 0.68
CA ASP A 226 -20.09 -6.07 0.78
C ASP A 226 -21.61 -6.34 0.81
N ALA A 227 -22.06 -7.27 -0.03
CA ALA A 227 -23.48 -7.55 -0.21
C ALA A 227 -24.12 -8.09 1.08
N ARG A 228 -23.41 -8.94 1.84
CA ARG A 228 -23.93 -9.53 3.08
C ARG A 228 -24.08 -8.46 4.16
N GLU A 229 -23.09 -7.58 4.30
CA GLU A 229 -23.17 -6.49 5.26
C GLU A 229 -24.31 -5.51 4.95
N VAL A 230 -24.58 -5.26 3.65
CA VAL A 230 -25.72 -4.44 3.22
C VAL A 230 -27.06 -5.12 3.50
N GLU A 231 -27.15 -6.43 3.25
CA GLU A 231 -28.36 -7.22 3.54
C GLU A 231 -28.70 -7.19 5.04
N GLU A 232 -27.71 -7.44 5.89
CA GLU A 232 -27.85 -7.36 7.35
C GLU A 232 -28.28 -5.96 7.81
N LEU A 233 -27.62 -4.91 7.30
CA LEU A 233 -27.94 -3.52 7.62
C LEU A 233 -29.39 -3.17 7.25
N VAL A 234 -29.81 -3.51 6.04
CA VAL A 234 -31.17 -3.20 5.55
C VAL A 234 -32.23 -4.03 6.26
N THR A 235 -31.93 -5.27 6.63
CA THR A 235 -32.83 -6.13 7.41
C THR A 235 -33.05 -5.55 8.81
N ARG A 236 -31.98 -5.08 9.45
CA ARG A 236 -32.02 -4.53 10.81
C ARG A 236 -32.66 -3.13 10.87
N ASP A 237 -32.24 -2.23 9.97
CA ASP A 237 -32.56 -0.80 10.07
C ASP A 237 -33.58 -0.33 9.01
N GLY A 238 -33.89 -1.16 8.02
CA GLY A 238 -34.74 -0.81 6.88
C GLY A 238 -34.00 -0.03 5.78
N VAL A 239 -34.62 0.05 4.59
CA VAL A 239 -34.03 0.70 3.39
C VAL A 239 -33.64 2.17 3.63
N TYR A 240 -34.35 2.87 4.52
CA TYR A 240 -34.09 4.25 4.91
C TYR A 240 -33.71 4.41 6.39
N GLY A 241 -33.17 3.36 7.02
CA GLY A 241 -32.85 3.35 8.45
C GLY A 241 -31.97 4.50 8.93
N PHE A 242 -31.09 5.00 8.07
CA PHE A 242 -30.23 6.17 8.30
C PHE A 242 -30.99 7.49 8.58
N ARG A 243 -32.31 7.54 8.34
CA ARG A 243 -33.18 8.68 8.69
C ARG A 243 -33.69 8.63 10.13
N GLN A 244 -33.64 7.46 10.76
CA GLN A 244 -34.29 7.22 12.05
C GLN A 244 -33.43 7.64 13.24
N SER A 245 -32.10 7.55 13.12
CA SER A 245 -31.17 7.97 14.18
C SER A 245 -29.80 8.33 13.64
N VAL A 246 -29.01 9.03 14.46
CA VAL A 246 -27.60 9.33 14.16
C VAL A 246 -26.77 8.04 14.10
N ASP A 247 -27.06 7.07 14.97
CA ASP A 247 -26.32 5.80 15.00
C ASP A 247 -26.61 4.93 13.78
N ASN A 248 -27.86 4.88 13.32
CA ASN A 248 -28.21 4.20 12.07
C ASN A 248 -27.54 4.88 10.87
N ARG A 249 -27.43 6.22 10.88
CA ARG A 249 -26.69 6.95 9.85
C ARG A 249 -25.20 6.60 9.86
N LYS A 250 -24.57 6.56 11.03
CA LYS A 250 -23.17 6.13 11.18
C LYS A 250 -22.99 4.68 10.71
N SER A 251 -23.88 3.76 11.08
CA SER A 251 -23.81 2.36 10.64
C SER A 251 -23.98 2.22 9.12
N CYS A 252 -24.89 2.98 8.52
CA CYS A 252 -25.04 3.04 7.07
C CYS A 252 -23.78 3.56 6.37
N CYS A 253 -23.19 4.65 6.87
CA CYS A 253 -21.92 5.17 6.36
C CYS A 253 -20.77 4.18 6.57
N GLU A 254 -20.71 3.48 7.69
CA GLU A 254 -19.68 2.50 7.99
C GLU A 254 -19.67 1.38 6.94
N VAL A 255 -20.83 0.76 6.71
CA VAL A 255 -21.01 -0.35 5.76
C VAL A 255 -20.86 0.12 4.31
N ARG A 256 -21.50 1.22 3.93
CA ARG A 256 -21.56 1.65 2.51
C ARG A 256 -20.37 2.48 2.06
N LYS A 257 -19.64 3.12 2.98
CA LYS A 257 -18.56 4.07 2.66
C LYS A 257 -17.24 3.72 3.32
N VAL A 258 -17.20 3.56 4.64
CA VAL A 258 -15.93 3.47 5.39
C VAL A 258 -15.22 2.14 5.15
N ARG A 259 -15.91 1.00 5.31
CA ARG A 259 -15.30 -0.31 5.05
C ARG A 259 -14.86 -0.49 3.59
N PRO A 260 -15.67 -0.11 2.58
CA PRO A 260 -15.23 -0.17 1.18
C PRO A 260 -14.06 0.76 0.88
N LEU A 261 -14.03 1.96 1.46
CA LEU A 261 -12.88 2.88 1.37
C LEU A 261 -11.61 2.26 1.94
N ASN A 262 -11.68 1.72 3.16
CA ASN A 262 -10.52 1.11 3.79
C ASN A 262 -9.98 -0.05 2.95
N ARG A 263 -10.86 -0.89 2.38
CA ARG A 263 -10.48 -1.95 1.44
C ARG A 263 -9.84 -1.39 0.17
N ALA A 264 -10.36 -0.31 -0.39
CA ALA A 264 -9.78 0.33 -1.58
C ALA A 264 -8.41 0.97 -1.33
N LEU A 265 -8.13 1.39 -0.10
CA LEU A 265 -6.85 1.97 0.31
C LEU A 265 -5.82 0.92 0.76
N GLN A 266 -6.22 -0.35 0.98
CA GLN A 266 -5.29 -1.40 1.41
C GLN A 266 -4.10 -1.53 0.45
N GLY A 267 -2.88 -1.36 0.98
CA GLY A 267 -1.64 -1.43 0.22
C GLY A 267 -1.25 -0.17 -0.55
N ALA A 268 -2.07 0.90 -0.52
CA ALA A 268 -1.67 2.19 -1.08
C ALA A 268 -0.60 2.86 -0.21
N GLN A 269 0.34 3.56 -0.85
CA GLN A 269 1.37 4.37 -0.19
C GLN A 269 0.98 5.86 -0.15
N GLY A 270 0.12 6.29 -1.09
CA GLY A 270 -0.44 7.63 -1.16
C GLY A 270 -1.96 7.61 -1.31
N TRP A 271 -2.64 8.62 -0.78
CA TRP A 271 -4.07 8.82 -0.93
C TRP A 271 -4.38 10.27 -1.32
N ILE A 272 -4.76 10.51 -2.57
CA ILE A 272 -5.17 11.83 -3.06
C ILE A 272 -6.66 12.05 -2.76
N THR A 273 -6.99 13.26 -2.30
CA THR A 273 -8.37 13.73 -2.02
C THR A 273 -8.59 15.16 -2.53
N GLY A 274 -9.83 15.53 -2.87
CA GLY A 274 -10.23 16.90 -3.22
C GLY A 274 -10.52 17.82 -2.03
N LEU A 275 -9.89 17.61 -0.87
CA LEU A 275 -10.09 18.48 0.29
C LEU A 275 -9.48 19.87 0.08
N ARG A 276 -10.21 20.91 0.49
CA ARG A 276 -9.79 22.32 0.43
C ARG A 276 -10.04 23.03 1.76
N ARG A 277 -9.21 24.03 2.07
CA ARG A 277 -9.34 24.85 3.30
C ARG A 277 -10.62 25.68 3.30
N ASP A 278 -11.03 26.16 2.12
CA ASP A 278 -12.19 27.04 1.93
C ASP A 278 -13.56 26.35 2.14
N GLN A 279 -13.59 25.00 2.22
CA GLN A 279 -14.85 24.24 2.31
C GLN A 279 -15.51 24.32 3.70
N SER A 280 -14.76 24.58 4.78
CA SER A 280 -15.33 24.75 6.13
C SER A 280 -14.30 25.31 7.11
N GLN A 281 -14.75 26.00 8.16
CA GLN A 281 -13.85 26.50 9.23
C GLN A 281 -12.99 25.40 9.86
N ALA A 282 -13.50 24.16 9.98
CA ALA A 282 -12.75 23.03 10.53
C ALA A 282 -11.60 22.53 9.62
N ARG A 283 -11.47 23.09 8.40
CA ARG A 283 -10.48 22.69 7.40
C ARG A 283 -9.46 23.79 7.09
N ALA A 284 -9.52 24.92 7.79
CA ALA A 284 -8.69 26.10 7.51
C ALA A 284 -7.18 25.80 7.47
N ASP A 285 -6.72 24.82 8.25
CA ASP A 285 -5.30 24.47 8.39
C ASP A 285 -4.93 23.13 7.72
N VAL A 286 -5.77 22.59 6.82
CA VAL A 286 -5.48 21.31 6.15
C VAL A 286 -4.17 21.44 5.35
N PRO A 287 -3.15 20.60 5.62
CA PRO A 287 -1.92 20.58 4.83
C PRO A 287 -2.18 19.97 3.45
N MET A 288 -1.29 20.26 2.50
CA MET A 288 -1.32 19.60 1.19
C MET A 288 -0.87 18.15 1.29
N ALA A 289 0.01 17.80 2.23
CA ALA A 289 0.34 16.42 2.52
C ALA A 289 0.48 16.16 4.03
N GLU A 290 -0.08 15.06 4.50
CA GLU A 290 -0.02 14.61 5.89
C GLU A 290 0.17 13.10 5.99
N TRP A 291 0.74 12.66 7.11
CA TRP A 291 0.83 11.24 7.41
C TRP A 291 -0.45 10.75 8.08
N ASP A 292 -1.17 9.83 7.43
CA ASP A 292 -2.31 9.14 8.03
C ASP A 292 -1.80 7.92 8.79
N GLU A 293 -1.52 8.09 10.08
CA GLU A 293 -0.97 7.04 10.95
C GLU A 293 -1.91 5.84 11.08
N ALA A 294 -3.23 6.07 11.03
CA ALA A 294 -4.23 5.01 11.12
C ALA A 294 -4.23 4.10 9.89
N ARG A 295 -3.88 4.64 8.71
CA ARG A 295 -3.84 3.88 7.44
C ARG A 295 -2.43 3.53 6.98
N GLY A 296 -1.41 4.16 7.56
CA GLY A 296 -0.01 3.96 7.20
C GLY A 296 0.33 4.44 5.80
N LEU A 297 -0.22 5.59 5.37
CA LEU A 297 0.00 6.18 4.04
C LEU A 297 0.12 7.71 4.11
N ILE A 298 0.63 8.33 3.05
CA ILE A 298 0.63 9.80 2.92
C ILE A 298 -0.71 10.22 2.29
N LYS A 299 -1.50 10.98 3.03
CA LYS A 299 -2.73 11.59 2.52
C LYS A 299 -2.38 12.95 1.91
N VAL A 300 -2.89 13.21 0.72
CA VAL A 300 -2.55 14.37 -0.10
C VAL A 300 -3.82 15.10 -0.52
N SER A 301 -3.81 16.42 -0.38
CA SER A 301 -4.87 17.36 -0.77
C SER A 301 -4.27 18.40 -1.73
N PRO A 302 -4.13 18.08 -3.04
CA PRO A 302 -3.38 18.92 -3.98
C PRO A 302 -3.99 20.31 -4.22
N LEU A 303 -5.25 20.49 -3.82
CA LEU A 303 -6.01 21.74 -3.94
C LEU A 303 -6.16 22.47 -2.60
N ALA A 304 -5.46 22.05 -1.53
CA ALA A 304 -5.73 22.53 -0.17
C ALA A 304 -5.81 24.07 -0.06
N ASP A 305 -4.99 24.78 -0.83
CA ASP A 305 -4.85 26.23 -0.88
C ASP A 305 -5.72 26.93 -1.95
N TRP A 306 -6.46 26.21 -2.78
CA TRP A 306 -7.29 26.82 -3.83
C TRP A 306 -8.59 27.41 -3.28
N SER A 307 -8.95 28.59 -3.76
CA SER A 307 -10.25 29.23 -3.58
C SER A 307 -11.29 28.69 -4.57
N ASP A 308 -12.57 28.98 -4.32
CA ASP A 308 -13.65 28.59 -5.23
C ASP A 308 -13.49 29.22 -6.61
N GLU A 309 -12.99 30.47 -6.66
CA GLU A 309 -12.71 31.17 -7.91
C GLU A 309 -11.63 30.46 -8.73
N GLN A 310 -10.56 29.98 -8.09
CA GLN A 310 -9.48 29.24 -8.77
C GLN A 310 -9.98 27.91 -9.34
N VAL A 311 -10.80 27.17 -8.58
CA VAL A 311 -11.41 25.91 -9.04
C VAL A 311 -12.30 26.15 -10.26
N ASN A 312 -13.21 27.11 -10.19
CA ASN A 312 -14.12 27.43 -11.30
C ASN A 312 -13.36 27.95 -12.53
N SER A 313 -12.38 28.84 -12.33
CA SER A 313 -11.52 29.33 -13.42
C SER A 313 -10.78 28.19 -14.11
N TYR A 314 -10.28 27.21 -13.35
CA TYR A 314 -9.62 26.04 -13.92
C TYR A 314 -10.58 25.17 -14.73
N ILE A 315 -11.80 24.97 -14.23
CA ILE A 315 -12.87 24.21 -14.92
C ILE A 315 -13.15 24.81 -16.29
N GLU A 316 -13.40 26.12 -16.34
CA GLU A 316 -13.68 26.86 -17.57
C GLU A 316 -12.50 26.80 -18.54
N ALA A 317 -11.29 27.10 -18.06
CA ALA A 317 -10.09 27.15 -18.90
C ALA A 317 -9.68 25.78 -19.46
N ASN A 318 -10.01 24.68 -18.79
CA ASN A 318 -9.58 23.33 -19.17
C ASN A 318 -10.71 22.43 -19.69
N SER A 319 -11.94 22.96 -19.79
CA SER A 319 -13.16 22.24 -20.16
C SER A 319 -13.29 20.92 -19.36
N VAL A 320 -13.28 21.08 -18.04
CA VAL A 320 -13.49 19.96 -17.09
C VAL A 320 -14.92 19.45 -17.23
N VAL A 321 -15.09 18.14 -17.08
CA VAL A 321 -16.37 17.42 -17.17
C VAL A 321 -17.02 17.35 -15.80
#